data_AF-A0A2R6CV30-F1
#
_entry.id   AF-A0A2R6CV30-F1
#
_cell.length_a   1.000
_cell.length_b   1.000
_cell.length_c   1.000
_cell.angle_alpha   90.00
_cell.angle_beta   90.00
_cell.angle_gamma   90.00
#
_symmetry.space_group_name_H-M   'P 1'
#
loop_
_entity.id
_entity.type
_entity.pdbx_description
1 polymer ?
#
loop_
_entity_poly.entity_id
_entity_poly.type
_entity_poly.pdbx_seq_one_letter_code
_entity_poly.pdbx_strand_id
1 'polypeptide(L)' 'MGDATLEIEDDDVFLIRGEETVEKEVKPQGNGAHVIIPKRWIGAQVKITRISEPASDNE' A
#
# COMPACT_ATOMS: atom_id res chain seq x y z
N MET A 1 11.59 27.65 0.17
CA MET A 1 10.83 26.42 -0.11
C MET A 1 11.39 25.40 0.88
N GLY A 2 10.68 25.20 1.99
CA GLY A 2 11.16 24.33 3.06
C GLY A 2 11.05 22.88 2.61
N ASP A 3 12.15 22.15 2.64
CA ASP A 3 12.14 20.71 2.49
C ASP A 3 11.50 20.12 3.75
N ALA A 4 10.41 19.37 3.58
CA ALA A 4 9.71 18.71 4.66
C ALA A 4 10.17 17.25 4.71
N THR A 5 11.09 16.95 5.63
CA THR A 5 11.46 15.58 5.95
C THR A 5 10.37 14.99 6.83
N LEU A 6 9.56 14.08 6.29
CA LEU A 6 8.66 13.25 7.09
C LEU A 6 9.48 12.09 7.64
N GLU A 7 9.64 12.05 8.96
CA GLU A 7 10.19 10.88 9.65
C GLU A 7 9.09 9.80 9.66
N ILE A 8 9.16 8.86 8.70
CA ILE A 8 8.26 7.71 8.66
C ILE A 8 8.99 6.51 9.25
N GLU A 9 8.48 6.00 10.37
CA GLU A 9 9.04 4.86 11.11
C GLU A 9 8.75 3.50 10.45
N ASP A 10 7.97 3.48 9.35
CA ASP A 10 7.65 2.30 8.54
C ASP A 10 8.42 2.35 7.22
N ASP A 11 9.38 1.43 7.02
CA ASP A 11 10.20 1.27 5.79
C ASP A 11 9.38 1.05 4.49
N ASP A 12 8.05 0.86 4.57
CA ASP A 12 7.17 0.55 3.44
C ASP A 12 6.44 1.77 2.86
N VAL A 13 6.68 2.99 3.35
CA VAL A 13 5.96 4.19 2.92
C VAL A 13 6.81 5.07 2.03
N PHE A 14 6.32 5.32 0.81
CA PHE A 14 6.99 6.15 -0.19
C PHE A 14 6.06 7.27 -0.69
N LEU A 15 6.62 8.45 -0.96
CA LEU A 15 5.90 9.54 -1.61
C LEU A 15 6.15 9.49 -3.12
N ILE A 16 5.12 9.15 -3.89
CA ILE A 16 5.19 9.15 -5.36
C ILE A 16 4.29 10.26 -5.87
N ARG A 17 4.87 11.30 -6.50
CA ARG A 17 4.13 12.49 -6.98
C ARG A 17 3.35 13.24 -5.88
N GLY A 18 3.78 13.14 -4.62
CA GLY A 18 3.06 13.71 -3.47
C GLY A 18 1.88 12.86 -2.97
N GLU A 19 1.65 11.68 -3.56
CA GLU A 19 0.71 10.67 -3.06
C GLU A 19 1.45 9.70 -2.13
N GLU A 20 0.92 9.49 -0.93
CA GLU A 20 1.41 8.48 0.02
C GLU A 20 1.13 7.07 -0.53
N THR A 21 2.18 6.30 -0.74
CA THR A 21 2.14 4.92 -1.27
C THR A 21 2.65 3.96 -0.21
N VAL A 22 1.93 2.87 0.01
CA VAL A 22 2.32 1.81 0.96
C VAL A 22 2.43 0.50 0.21
N GLU A 23 3.58 -0.17 0.31
CA GLU A 23 3.74 -1.53 -0.20
C GLU A 23 3.22 -2.52 0.85
N LYS A 24 2.25 -3.37 0.46
CA LYS A 24 1.72 -4.43 1.32
C LYS A 24 1.38 -5.66 0.50
N GLU A 25 1.64 -6.82 1.10
CA GLU A 25 1.23 -8.10 0.55
C GLU A 25 -0.29 -8.30 0.71
N VAL A 26 -0.92 -8.74 -0.37
CA VAL A 26 -2.34 -9.08 -0.41
C VAL A 26 -2.52 -10.47 0.23
N LYS A 27 -3.42 -10.58 1.22
CA LYS A 27 -3.69 -11.86 1.91
C LYS A 27 -5.04 -12.46 1.48
N PRO A 28 -5.13 -13.79 1.36
CA PRO A 28 -6.39 -14.46 1.05
C PRO A 28 -7.36 -14.38 2.24
N GLN A 29 -8.64 -14.13 1.97
CA GLN A 29 -9.70 -14.18 2.97
C GLN A 29 -11.03 -14.61 2.33
N GLY A 30 -11.46 -15.85 2.62
CA GLY A 30 -12.66 -16.44 2.03
C GLY A 30 -12.54 -16.57 0.51
N ASN A 31 -13.48 -15.99 -0.23
CA ASN A 31 -13.51 -16.00 -1.70
C ASN A 31 -12.77 -14.81 -2.34
N GLY A 32 -12.07 -13.99 -1.54
CA GLY A 32 -11.41 -12.77 -2.01
C GLY A 32 -10.05 -12.56 -1.36
N ALA A 33 -9.45 -11.42 -1.65
CA ALA A 33 -8.16 -11.02 -1.10
C ALA A 33 -8.26 -9.60 -0.54
N HIS A 34 -7.58 -9.33 0.58
CA HIS A 34 -7.57 -8.03 1.23
C HIS A 34 -6.15 -7.46 1.37
N VAL A 35 -6.07 -6.14 1.48
CA VAL A 35 -4.88 -5.41 1.92
C VAL A 35 -5.27 -4.60 3.14
N ILE A 36 -4.48 -4.67 4.21
CA ILE A 36 -4.69 -3.87 5.40
C ILE A 36 -3.96 -2.54 5.21
N ILE A 37 -4.72 -1.45 5.15
CA ILE A 37 -4.19 -0.08 5.03
C ILE A 37 -4.17 0.63 6.38
N PRO A 38 -3.35 1.68 6.56
CA PRO A 38 -3.32 2.45 7.79
C PRO A 38 -4.69 3.02 8.18
N LYS A 39 -5.05 2.94 9.47
CA LYS A 39 -6.34 3.47 9.98
C LYS A 39 -6.55 4.96 9.67
N ARG A 40 -5.47 5.74 9.53
CA ARG A 40 -5.53 7.16 9.17
C ARG A 40 -6.12 7.43 7.78
N TRP A 41 -6.18 6.43 6.90
CA TRP A 41 -6.75 6.56 5.56
C TRP A 41 -8.29 6.40 5.51
N ILE A 42 -8.95 6.16 6.66
CA ILE A 42 -10.41 6.08 6.71
C ILE A 42 -11.03 7.38 6.19
N GLY A 43 -11.89 7.27 5.17
CA GLY A 43 -12.53 8.40 4.51
C GLY A 43 -11.78 8.98 3.30
N ALA A 44 -10.56 8.49 3.01
CA ALA A 44 -9.81 8.86 1.81
C ALA A 44 -10.20 8.00 0.60
N GLN A 45 -10.13 8.57 -0.61
CA GLN A 45 -10.16 7.79 -1.84
C GLN A 45 -8.78 7.20 -2.10
N VAL A 46 -8.71 5.88 -2.31
CA VAL A 46 -7.44 5.15 -2.49
C VAL A 46 -7.38 4.49 -3.87
N LYS A 47 -6.16 4.40 -4.42
CA LYS A 47 -5.85 3.73 -5.68
C LYS A 47 -4.76 2.69 -5.40
N ILE A 48 -5.03 1.43 -5.72
CA ILE A 48 -4.09 0.33 -5.53
C ILE A 48 -3.41 0.04 -6.88
N THR A 49 -2.08 -0.07 -6.87
CA THR A 49 -1.28 -0.44 -8.05
C THR A 49 -0.52 -1.73 -7.76
N ARG A 50 -0.67 -2.73 -8.63
CA ARG A 50 0.07 -4.00 -8.53
C ARG A 50 1.51 -3.81 -9.01
N ILE A 51 2.48 -4.35 -8.27
CA ILE A 51 3.92 -4.24 -8.60
C ILE A 51 4.55 -5.54 -9.12
N SER A 52 3.87 -6.69 -8.99
CA SER A 52 4.36 -8.01 -9.43
C SER A 52 3.23 -8.96 -9.84
N GLU A 53 3.54 -10.02 -10.60
CA GLU A 53 2.59 -11.11 -10.84
C GLU A 53 2.25 -11.89 -9.56
N PRO A 54 0.97 -12.27 -9.34
CA PRO A 54 0.66 -13.24 -8.29
C PRO A 54 1.33 -14.58 -8.62
N ALA A 55 1.87 -15.25 -7.59
CA ALA A 55 2.35 -16.62 -7.74
C ALA A 55 1.19 -17.47 -8.28
N SER A 56 1.39 -18.10 -9.43
CA SER A 56 0.40 -19.02 -9.98
C SER A 56 0.47 -20.31 -9.18
N ASP A 57 -0.52 -20.57 -8.34
CA ASP A 57 -0.79 -21.89 -7.79
C ASP A 57 -1.35 -22.76 -8.94
N ASN A 58 -0.47 -23.13 -9.87
CA ASN A 58 -0.76 -24.09 -10.94
C ASN A 58 -0.24 -25.46 -10.49
N GLU A 59 -1.13 -26.28 -9.94
CA GLU A 59 -1.06 -27.75 -10.09
C GLU A 59 -2.03 -28.19 -11.20
#